data_AF-A0A7W1QA91-F1
#
_entry.id   AF-A0A7W1QA91-F1
#
_cell.length_a   1.000
_cell.length_b   1.000
_cell.length_c   1.000
_cell.angle_alpha   90.00
_cell.angle_beta   90.00
_cell.angle_gamma   90.00
#
_symmetry.space_group_name_H-M   'P 1'
#
loop_
_entity.id
_entity.type
_entity.pdbx_description
1 polymer ?
#
loop_
_entity_poly.entity_id
_entity_poly.type
_entity_poly.pdbx_seq_one_letter_code
_entity_poly.pdbx_strand_id
1 'polypeptide(L)'
;MNQVLVAAKAPAPRRSKTRLVPPLDHEQAAELQRALLLDTLDGCRAEAEDVALLYADPEERATLAAVAGPETELVLQQGQGLHDALRLGLATRLSRGPTAIVSSDIPGIPPGAIGQAFAELGRGADVVLGPADDGGYWLIAMRERNDAPFHEIPWSTPAVLPVTRNRCREAGLRLVELAPWRDIDTAVDLAFVARDRETLPAPRTRALFERLEIPEPPTARLLESELIAGSPWRAVLTDQLSLGLSRTTSYTYLATPRAVFVVPITTAGELLLVRQYRHPVRDWTVEVPAGSVEDGETPIEAAQRELAEEVGGRSAHWRHLTTFYSSSAHISLRSDAFLATGVEVEAARPGEDEDVALVRLPVGAALERARAGGFQEGQTALAILLAAPHLEPA
;
A
#
# COMPACT_ATOMS: atom_id res chain seq x y z
N MET A 1 -17.01 -1.53 27.36
CA MET A 1 -16.27 -0.40 26.78
C MET A 1 -15.78 -0.87 25.44
N ASN A 2 -16.28 -0.24 24.39
CA ASN A 2 -15.91 -0.50 23.02
C ASN A 2 -14.68 0.37 22.70
N GLN A 3 -13.61 -0.28 22.27
CA GLN A 3 -12.32 0.39 22.04
C GLN A 3 -12.04 0.47 20.54
N VAL A 4 -11.62 1.63 20.05
CA VAL A 4 -11.22 1.82 18.66
C VAL A 4 -9.77 2.30 18.61
N LEU A 5 -8.95 1.59 17.85
CA LEU A 5 -7.64 2.05 17.41
C LEU A 5 -7.77 2.57 15.97
N VAL A 6 -7.50 3.85 15.76
CA VAL A 6 -7.40 4.42 14.42
C VAL A 6 -5.96 4.26 13.95
N ALA A 7 -5.71 3.38 12.98
CA ALA A 7 -4.41 3.18 12.37
C ALA A 7 -4.13 4.34 11.40
N ALA A 8 -3.06 5.11 11.66
CA ALA A 8 -2.76 6.31 10.90
C ALA A 8 -1.26 6.52 10.68
N LYS A 9 -0.95 7.16 9.55
CA LYS A 9 0.36 7.77 9.28
C LYS A 9 0.28 9.29 9.48
N ALA A 10 1.38 9.90 9.90
CA ALA A 10 1.45 11.35 10.06
C ALA A 10 1.18 12.08 8.73
N PRO A 11 0.33 13.13 8.71
CA PRO A 11 0.23 14.02 7.57
C PRO A 11 1.55 14.76 7.36
N ALA A 12 2.24 14.48 6.26
CA ALA A 12 3.55 15.06 5.96
C ALA A 12 3.79 15.11 4.43
N PRO A 13 4.13 16.28 3.87
CA PRO A 13 4.47 16.39 2.45
C PRO A 13 5.60 15.43 2.09
N ARG A 14 5.49 14.82 0.90
CA ARG A 14 6.43 13.81 0.36
C ARG A 14 6.49 12.48 1.12
N ARG A 15 5.83 12.35 2.28
CA ARG A 15 5.74 11.10 3.06
C ARG A 15 4.35 10.47 3.00
N SER A 16 3.30 11.26 3.27
CA SER A 16 1.91 10.77 3.25
C SER A 16 1.26 10.87 1.87
N LYS A 17 0.40 9.90 1.53
CA LYS A 17 -0.44 9.85 0.31
C LYS A 17 0.30 10.19 -0.98
N THR A 18 1.58 9.80 -1.09
CA THR A 18 2.42 10.05 -2.27
C THR A 18 1.87 9.46 -3.57
N ARG A 19 1.04 8.41 -3.45
CA ARG A 19 0.31 7.78 -4.58
C ARG A 19 -0.70 8.71 -5.27
N LEU A 20 -1.09 9.81 -4.61
CA LEU A 20 -1.99 10.84 -5.15
C LEU A 20 -1.27 11.96 -5.90
N VAL A 21 0.06 11.89 -5.99
CA VAL A 21 0.90 12.91 -6.64
C VAL A 21 1.50 12.30 -7.92
N PRO A 22 1.08 12.72 -9.13
CA PRO A 22 -0.08 13.59 -9.47
C PRO A 22 -1.44 12.86 -9.33
N PRO A 23 -2.60 13.57 -9.37
CA PRO A 23 -2.80 14.98 -9.74
C PRO A 23 -2.51 15.99 -8.63
N LEU A 24 -2.42 15.55 -7.38
CA LEU A 24 -2.15 16.44 -6.27
C LEU A 24 -0.68 16.84 -6.26
N ASP A 25 -0.37 17.94 -5.61
CA ASP A 25 0.98 18.19 -5.11
C ASP A 25 1.19 17.53 -3.73
N HIS A 26 2.44 17.55 -3.25
CA HIS A 26 2.80 16.95 -1.97
C HIS A 26 2.15 17.63 -0.75
N GLU A 27 1.83 18.92 -0.83
CA GLU A 27 1.16 19.67 0.24
C GLU A 27 -0.32 19.30 0.30
N GLN A 28 -0.99 19.27 -0.86
CA GLN A 28 -2.37 18.84 -1.01
C GLN A 28 -2.57 17.39 -0.53
N ALA A 29 -1.64 16.48 -0.86
CA ALA A 29 -1.68 15.10 -0.38
C ALA A 29 -1.59 15.01 1.16
N ALA A 30 -0.74 15.83 1.78
CA ALA A 30 -0.64 15.91 3.24
C ALA A 30 -1.88 16.57 3.88
N GLU A 31 -2.44 17.62 3.27
CA GLU A 31 -3.68 18.25 3.73
C GLU A 31 -4.85 17.26 3.67
N LEU A 32 -4.92 16.43 2.62
CA LEU A 32 -5.91 15.36 2.50
C LEU A 32 -5.73 14.31 3.58
N GLN A 33 -4.51 13.81 3.83
CA GLN A 33 -4.26 12.87 4.92
C GLN A 33 -4.73 13.42 6.27
N ARG A 34 -4.46 14.70 6.54
CA ARG A 34 -4.92 15.37 7.76
C ARG A 34 -6.44 15.43 7.84
N ALA A 35 -7.12 15.74 6.73
CA ALA A 35 -8.57 15.81 6.69
C ALA A 35 -9.22 14.43 6.94
N LEU A 36 -8.72 13.39 6.27
CA LEU A 36 -9.19 12.00 6.44
C LEU A 36 -9.03 11.53 7.89
N LEU A 37 -7.85 11.76 8.48
CA LEU A 37 -7.56 11.40 9.87
C LEU A 37 -8.51 12.09 10.86
N LEU A 38 -8.73 13.40 10.70
CA LEU A 38 -9.59 14.16 11.60
C LEU A 38 -11.06 13.76 11.47
N ASP A 39 -11.56 13.57 10.25
CA ASP A 39 -12.94 13.14 10.02
C ASP A 39 -13.17 11.70 10.53
N THR A 40 -12.17 10.82 10.38
CA THR A 40 -12.19 9.45 10.94
C THR A 40 -12.22 9.45 12.46
N LEU A 41 -11.37 10.26 13.11
CA LEU A 41 -11.35 10.39 14.57
C LEU A 41 -12.67 10.90 15.13
N ASP A 42 -13.24 11.93 14.50
CA ASP A 42 -14.53 12.49 14.92
C ASP A 42 -15.65 11.44 14.80
N GLY A 43 -15.67 10.67 13.71
CA GLY A 43 -16.61 9.57 13.52
C GLY A 43 -16.46 8.46 14.56
N CYS A 44 -15.22 8.06 14.86
CA CYS A 44 -14.95 7.04 15.89
C CYS A 44 -15.37 7.50 17.28
N ARG A 45 -15.06 8.76 17.65
CA ARG A 45 -15.41 9.34 18.96
C ARG A 45 -16.91 9.52 19.16
N ALA A 46 -17.68 9.62 18.07
CA ALA A 46 -19.13 9.69 18.15
C ALA A 46 -19.77 8.35 18.54
N GLU A 47 -19.08 7.22 18.34
CA GLU A 47 -19.65 5.87 18.45
C GLU A 47 -18.92 4.93 19.42
N ALA A 48 -17.72 5.28 19.88
CA ALA A 48 -16.91 4.47 20.79
C ALA A 48 -16.51 5.26 22.05
N GLU A 49 -16.36 4.56 23.17
CA GLU A 49 -16.01 5.20 24.44
C GLU A 49 -14.51 5.41 24.64
N ASP A 50 -13.66 4.63 23.97
CA ASP A 50 -12.20 4.71 24.05
C ASP A 50 -11.61 4.70 22.64
N VAL A 51 -11.07 5.85 22.21
CA VAL A 51 -10.48 6.03 20.89
C VAL A 51 -9.01 6.44 21.05
N ALA A 52 -8.13 5.65 20.44
CA ALA A 52 -6.70 5.91 20.40
C ALA A 52 -6.16 5.82 18.98
N LEU A 53 -5.00 6.41 18.76
CA LEU A 53 -4.28 6.35 17.49
C LEU A 53 -3.20 5.29 17.54
N LEU A 54 -3.18 4.41 16.55
CA LEU A 54 -2.12 3.42 16.32
C LEU A 54 -1.22 3.92 15.20
N TYR A 55 0.09 4.00 15.45
CA TYR A 55 1.07 4.51 14.49
C TYR A 55 2.35 3.67 14.50
N ALA A 56 3.07 3.62 13.37
CA ALA A 56 4.20 2.72 13.17
C ALA A 56 5.57 3.36 13.49
N ASP A 57 5.77 4.61 13.07
CA ASP A 57 7.07 5.27 13.17
C ASP A 57 7.13 6.19 14.40
N PRO A 58 8.06 5.96 15.36
CA PRO A 58 8.28 6.84 16.50
C PRO A 58 8.49 8.32 16.13
N GLU A 59 9.06 8.62 14.97
CA GLU A 59 9.27 10.00 14.48
C GLU A 59 7.96 10.72 14.17
N GLU A 60 6.90 9.98 13.84
CA GLU A 60 5.57 10.53 13.52
C GLU A 60 4.78 10.97 14.76
N ARG A 61 5.21 10.55 15.96
CA ARG A 61 4.48 10.76 17.21
C ARG A 61 4.13 12.23 17.47
N ALA A 62 5.09 13.13 17.27
CA ALA A 62 4.90 14.56 17.56
C ALA A 62 3.85 15.19 16.62
N THR A 63 3.92 14.84 15.33
CA THR A 63 2.97 15.32 14.32
C THR A 63 1.57 14.78 14.59
N LEU A 64 1.45 13.48 14.88
CA LEU A 64 0.17 12.85 15.21
C LEU A 64 -0.44 13.43 16.49
N ALA A 65 0.35 13.68 17.54
CA ALA A 65 -0.11 14.33 18.76
C ALA A 65 -0.69 15.72 18.48
N ALA A 66 0.00 16.51 17.65
CA ALA A 66 -0.44 17.85 17.27
C ALA A 66 -1.74 17.84 16.45
N VAL A 67 -1.95 16.84 15.60
CA VAL A 67 -3.17 16.70 14.78
C VAL A 67 -4.35 16.18 15.60
N ALA A 68 -4.14 15.12 16.39
CA ALA A 68 -5.22 14.42 17.10
C ALA A 68 -5.75 15.16 18.33
N GLY A 69 -4.92 16.03 18.91
CA GLY A 69 -5.20 16.74 20.15
C GLY A 69 -4.73 15.97 21.39
N PRO A 70 -4.54 16.68 22.52
CA PRO A 70 -3.85 16.16 23.72
C PRO A 70 -4.60 15.04 24.45
N GLU A 71 -5.89 14.88 24.19
CA GLU A 71 -6.75 13.87 24.83
C GLU A 71 -6.66 12.50 24.13
N THR A 72 -6.06 12.44 22.94
CA THR A 72 -5.94 11.19 22.18
C THR A 72 -4.73 10.40 22.64
N GLU A 73 -4.97 9.18 23.13
CA GLU A 73 -3.87 8.26 23.41
C GLU A 73 -3.16 7.86 22.09
N LEU A 74 -1.84 7.86 22.12
CA LEU A 74 -0.99 7.43 21.01
C LEU A 74 -0.33 6.10 21.36
N VAL A 75 -0.64 5.07 20.59
CA VAL A 75 -0.13 3.71 20.74
C VAL A 75 0.89 3.45 19.64
N LEU A 76 2.15 3.26 20.01
CA LEU A 76 3.18 2.85 19.07
C LEU A 76 3.00 1.37 18.74
N GLN A 77 2.82 1.07 17.46
CA GLN A 77 2.82 -0.29 16.94
C GLN A 77 4.13 -1.00 17.30
N GLN A 78 4.00 -2.29 17.58
CA GLN A 78 5.13 -3.18 17.80
C GLN A 78 5.19 -4.17 16.63
N GLY A 79 6.37 -4.38 16.05
CA GLY A 79 6.57 -5.25 14.88
C GLY A 79 6.57 -4.48 13.54
N GLN A 80 6.65 -5.21 12.42
CA GLN A 80 6.80 -4.66 11.06
C GLN A 80 5.49 -4.77 10.26
N GLY A 81 5.09 -3.70 9.58
CA GLY A 81 3.94 -3.70 8.66
C GLY A 81 2.55 -3.78 9.31
N LEU A 82 1.49 -3.74 8.49
CA LEU A 82 0.10 -3.69 8.98
C LEU A 82 -0.29 -4.98 9.72
N HIS A 83 0.28 -6.13 9.34
CA HIS A 83 0.10 -7.41 10.02
C HIS A 83 0.35 -7.33 11.53
N ASP A 84 1.55 -6.90 11.92
CA ASP A 84 1.94 -6.82 13.32
C ASP A 84 1.17 -5.71 14.05
N ALA A 85 0.84 -4.62 13.35
CA ALA A 85 -0.04 -3.56 13.86
C ALA A 85 -1.39 -4.13 14.30
N LEU A 86 -2.02 -4.89 13.42
CA LEU A 86 -3.33 -5.46 13.67
C LEU A 86 -3.26 -6.53 14.76
N ARG A 87 -2.26 -7.42 14.69
CA ARG A 87 -2.08 -8.52 15.64
C ARG A 87 -1.74 -8.03 17.06
N LEU A 88 -0.75 -7.14 17.21
CA LEU A 88 -0.31 -6.65 18.52
C LEU A 88 -1.18 -5.53 19.05
N GLY A 89 -1.69 -4.65 18.18
CA GLY A 89 -2.64 -3.60 18.54
C GLY A 89 -3.91 -4.19 19.14
N LEU A 90 -4.50 -5.19 18.47
CA LEU A 90 -5.62 -5.96 19.01
C LEU A 90 -5.21 -6.69 20.29
N ALA A 91 -4.11 -7.46 20.30
CA ALA A 91 -3.72 -8.23 21.47
C ALA A 91 -3.57 -7.38 22.75
N THR A 92 -3.04 -6.16 22.63
CA THR A 92 -2.82 -5.28 23.78
C THR A 92 -4.13 -4.75 24.36
N ARG A 93 -5.08 -4.36 23.50
CA ARG A 93 -6.37 -3.74 23.88
C ARG A 93 -7.47 -4.74 24.17
N LEU A 94 -7.45 -5.92 23.55
CA LEU A 94 -8.46 -6.97 23.75
C LEU A 94 -8.52 -7.45 25.21
N SER A 95 -7.42 -7.32 25.96
CA SER A 95 -7.40 -7.55 27.42
C SER A 95 -8.35 -6.65 28.21
N ARG A 96 -8.76 -5.50 27.65
CA ARG A 96 -9.65 -4.49 28.27
C ARG A 96 -11.09 -4.56 27.75
N GLY A 97 -11.33 -5.31 26.68
CA GLY A 97 -12.65 -5.46 26.05
C GLY A 97 -12.61 -5.54 24.52
N PRO A 98 -13.77 -5.69 23.86
CA PRO A 98 -13.88 -5.71 22.41
C PRO A 98 -13.16 -4.51 21.78
N THR A 99 -12.38 -4.78 20.74
CA THR A 99 -11.54 -3.77 20.08
C THR A 99 -11.74 -3.82 18.57
N ALA A 100 -11.88 -2.65 17.97
CA ALA A 100 -11.82 -2.45 16.53
C ALA A 100 -10.54 -1.70 16.15
N ILE A 101 -9.97 -2.04 14.99
CA ILE A 101 -8.98 -1.23 14.30
C ILE A 101 -9.64 -0.65 13.06
N VAL A 102 -9.46 0.64 12.86
CA VAL A 102 -10.03 1.42 11.76
C VAL A 102 -8.91 2.11 11.00
N SER A 103 -8.93 2.03 9.68
CA SER A 103 -7.97 2.78 8.84
C SER A 103 -8.31 4.27 8.86
N SER A 104 -7.29 5.14 8.92
CA SER A 104 -7.46 6.58 8.73
C SER A 104 -7.61 7.01 7.27
N ASP A 105 -7.46 6.07 6.33
CA ASP A 105 -7.41 6.35 4.89
C ASP A 105 -8.79 6.48 4.24
N ILE A 106 -9.86 6.45 5.03
CA ILE A 106 -11.25 6.59 4.58
C ILE A 106 -11.81 8.01 4.79
N PRO A 107 -12.77 8.44 3.95
CA PRO A 107 -13.44 9.74 4.08
C PRO A 107 -14.48 9.71 5.19
N GLY A 108 -14.02 9.70 6.45
CA GLY A 108 -14.88 9.62 7.62
C GLY A 108 -15.56 8.25 7.78
N ILE A 109 -16.22 8.08 8.93
CA ILE A 109 -16.87 6.82 9.31
C ILE A 109 -18.34 6.82 8.86
N PRO A 110 -18.83 5.75 8.20
CA PRO A 110 -20.26 5.61 7.93
C PRO A 110 -21.06 5.65 9.23
N PRO A 111 -22.08 6.52 9.36
CA PRO A 111 -22.82 6.66 10.62
C PRO A 111 -23.43 5.34 11.10
N GLY A 112 -23.16 4.98 12.36
CA GLY A 112 -23.63 3.78 13.03
C GLY A 112 -22.79 2.52 12.78
N ALA A 113 -21.76 2.58 11.92
CA ALA A 113 -21.00 1.40 11.52
C ALA A 113 -20.12 0.84 12.65
N ILE A 114 -19.56 1.69 13.50
CA ILE A 114 -18.76 1.26 14.67
C ILE A 114 -19.68 0.60 15.69
N GLY A 115 -20.81 1.24 15.99
CA GLY A 115 -21.84 0.68 16.86
C GLY A 115 -22.35 -0.68 16.36
N GLN A 116 -22.59 -0.80 15.05
CA GLN A 116 -22.98 -2.06 14.41
C GLN A 116 -21.90 -3.13 14.57
N ALA A 117 -20.62 -2.79 14.38
CA ALA A 117 -19.52 -3.74 14.54
C ALA A 117 -19.52 -4.37 15.94
N PHE A 118 -19.59 -3.54 16.98
CA PHE A 118 -19.62 -4.03 18.36
C PHE A 118 -20.92 -4.77 18.71
N ALA A 119 -22.05 -4.38 18.12
CA ALA A 119 -23.31 -5.10 18.29
C ALA A 119 -23.23 -6.52 17.69
N GLU A 120 -22.60 -6.70 16.53
CA GLU A 120 -22.40 -8.01 15.91
C GLU A 120 -21.45 -8.89 16.73
N LEU A 121 -20.36 -8.33 17.26
CA LEU A 121 -19.54 -9.02 18.27
C LEU A 121 -20.36 -9.40 19.50
N GLY A 122 -21.33 -8.57 19.91
CA GLY A 122 -22.33 -8.83 20.96
C GLY A 122 -23.23 -10.02 20.68
N ARG A 123 -23.59 -10.22 19.42
CA ARG A 123 -24.42 -11.32 18.92
C ARG A 123 -23.63 -12.61 18.68
N GLY A 124 -22.33 -12.63 19.01
CA GLY A 124 -21.45 -13.78 18.91
C GLY A 124 -20.75 -13.92 17.56
N ALA A 125 -20.51 -12.83 16.84
CA ALA A 125 -19.49 -12.83 15.79
C ALA A 125 -18.10 -12.90 16.42
N ASP A 126 -17.20 -13.68 15.82
CA ASP A 126 -15.79 -13.78 16.25
C ASP A 126 -14.97 -12.63 15.64
N VAL A 127 -15.27 -12.30 14.38
CA VAL A 127 -14.61 -11.25 13.61
C VAL A 127 -15.68 -10.44 12.88
N VAL A 128 -15.54 -9.11 12.90
CA VAL A 128 -16.31 -8.20 12.05
C VAL A 128 -15.35 -7.45 11.13
N LEU A 129 -15.63 -7.44 9.84
CA LEU A 129 -14.88 -6.68 8.83
C LEU A 129 -15.73 -5.56 8.24
N GLY A 130 -15.12 -4.41 7.98
CA GLY A 130 -15.64 -3.40 7.08
C GLY A 130 -14.86 -3.47 5.76
N PRO A 131 -15.40 -4.11 4.70
CA PRO A 131 -14.71 -4.23 3.41
C PRO A 131 -14.32 -2.88 2.80
N ALA A 132 -13.12 -2.79 2.23
CA ALA A 132 -12.70 -1.66 1.41
C ALA A 132 -12.78 -2.03 -0.08
N ASP A 133 -13.01 -1.04 -0.93
CA ASP A 133 -13.21 -1.25 -2.37
C ASP A 133 -11.92 -1.63 -3.11
N ASP A 134 -10.76 -1.44 -2.48
CA ASP A 134 -9.43 -1.82 -2.98
C ASP A 134 -9.10 -3.31 -2.79
N GLY A 135 -9.99 -4.06 -2.11
CA GLY A 135 -9.80 -5.47 -1.76
C GLY A 135 -9.23 -5.70 -0.35
N GLY A 136 -9.04 -4.65 0.44
CA GLY A 136 -8.72 -4.71 1.86
C GLY A 136 -9.96 -4.55 2.76
N TYR A 137 -9.74 -4.02 3.95
CA TYR A 137 -10.81 -3.64 4.87
C TYR A 137 -10.45 -2.35 5.62
N TRP A 138 -11.43 -1.45 5.75
CA TRP A 138 -11.30 -0.21 6.52
C TRP A 138 -11.50 -0.43 8.01
N LEU A 139 -12.14 -1.54 8.40
CA LEU A 139 -12.33 -1.93 9.80
C LEU A 139 -12.12 -3.43 9.99
N ILE A 140 -11.48 -3.78 11.11
CA ILE A 140 -11.51 -5.12 11.67
C ILE A 140 -11.78 -5.05 13.17
N ALA A 141 -12.76 -5.79 13.66
CA ALA A 141 -13.11 -5.84 15.08
C ALA A 141 -13.18 -7.27 15.60
N MET A 142 -12.71 -7.45 16.83
CA MET A 142 -12.71 -8.74 17.52
C MET A 142 -13.10 -8.56 18.99
N ARG A 143 -13.67 -9.62 19.57
CA ARG A 143 -13.93 -9.69 21.02
C ARG A 143 -12.78 -10.36 21.78
N GLU A 144 -12.19 -11.38 21.17
CA GLU A 144 -11.10 -12.18 21.73
C GLU A 144 -9.98 -12.29 20.71
N ARG A 145 -8.76 -12.56 21.17
CA ARG A 145 -7.60 -12.64 20.27
C ARG A 145 -7.76 -13.85 19.37
N ASN A 146 -7.74 -13.61 18.06
CA ASN A 146 -7.62 -14.65 17.07
C ASN A 146 -6.64 -14.23 15.97
N ASP A 147 -5.56 -15.00 15.81
CA ASP A 147 -4.51 -14.68 14.85
C ASP A 147 -4.78 -15.30 13.46
N ALA A 148 -5.74 -16.23 13.34
CA ALA A 148 -6.02 -16.94 12.09
C ALA A 148 -6.37 -16.02 10.90
N PRO A 149 -7.18 -14.95 11.06
CA PRO A 149 -7.51 -14.03 9.97
C PRO A 149 -6.30 -13.29 9.37
N PHE A 150 -5.15 -13.29 10.07
CA PHE A 150 -3.94 -12.58 9.67
C PHE A 150 -2.84 -13.51 9.13
N HIS A 151 -3.09 -14.81 9.06
CA HIS A 151 -2.09 -15.80 8.64
C HIS A 151 -1.88 -15.78 7.12
N GLU A 152 -0.64 -15.52 6.70
CA GLU A 152 -0.21 -15.57 5.29
C GLU A 152 -1.09 -14.71 4.36
N ILE A 153 -1.35 -13.47 4.78
CA ILE A 153 -2.13 -12.51 3.99
C ILE A 153 -1.21 -11.82 2.97
N PRO A 154 -1.60 -11.76 1.69
CA PRO A 154 -0.89 -11.00 0.67
C PRO A 154 -1.18 -9.51 0.83
N TRP A 155 -0.55 -8.89 1.83
CA TRP A 155 -0.73 -7.47 2.13
C TRP A 155 -0.39 -6.57 0.95
N SER A 156 -0.97 -5.37 0.96
CA SER A 156 -0.81 -4.40 -0.14
C SER A 156 -1.25 -4.94 -1.51
N THR A 157 -2.21 -5.89 -1.54
CA THR A 157 -2.85 -6.40 -2.76
C THR A 157 -4.38 -6.43 -2.64
N PRO A 158 -5.12 -6.45 -3.76
CA PRO A 158 -6.57 -6.63 -3.73
C PRO A 158 -7.08 -7.98 -3.18
N ALA A 159 -6.18 -8.90 -2.84
CA ALA A 159 -6.53 -10.22 -2.34
C ALA A 159 -6.64 -10.31 -0.82
N VAL A 160 -6.37 -9.23 -0.07
CA VAL A 160 -6.39 -9.20 1.40
C VAL A 160 -7.71 -9.73 1.95
N LEU A 161 -8.83 -9.10 1.61
CA LEU A 161 -10.16 -9.47 2.10
C LEU A 161 -10.59 -10.88 1.65
N PRO A 162 -10.49 -11.26 0.35
CA PRO A 162 -10.79 -12.64 -0.07
C PRO A 162 -9.98 -13.71 0.68
N VAL A 163 -8.69 -13.48 0.91
CA VAL A 163 -7.84 -14.41 1.66
C VAL A 163 -8.26 -14.43 3.14
N THR A 164 -8.47 -13.28 3.78
CA THR A 164 -8.94 -13.19 5.17
C THR A 164 -10.28 -13.90 5.38
N ARG A 165 -11.25 -13.74 4.47
CA ARG A 165 -12.51 -14.50 4.48
C ARG A 165 -12.27 -16.00 4.50
N ASN A 166 -11.37 -16.47 3.63
CA ASN A 166 -11.05 -17.88 3.54
C ASN A 166 -10.36 -18.39 4.82
N ARG A 167 -9.45 -17.60 5.42
CA ARG A 167 -8.82 -17.92 6.71
C ARG A 167 -9.83 -18.02 7.86
N CYS A 168 -10.78 -17.09 7.93
CA CYS A 168 -11.86 -17.16 8.90
C CYS A 168 -12.68 -18.44 8.73
N ARG A 169 -13.02 -18.81 7.48
CA ARG A 169 -13.76 -20.03 7.16
C ARG A 169 -12.99 -21.30 7.56
N GLU A 170 -11.70 -21.38 7.22
CA GLU A 170 -10.82 -22.51 7.56
C GLU A 170 -10.67 -22.69 9.07
N ALA A 171 -10.64 -21.58 9.82
CA ALA A 171 -10.56 -21.58 11.29
C ALA A 171 -11.93 -21.77 11.97
N GLY A 172 -13.03 -21.89 11.22
CA GLY A 172 -14.38 -22.04 11.77
C GLY A 172 -14.92 -20.78 12.47
N LEU A 173 -14.39 -19.60 12.15
CA LEU A 173 -14.78 -18.33 12.76
C LEU A 173 -16.07 -17.80 12.13
N ARG A 174 -16.98 -17.30 12.96
CA ARG A 174 -18.15 -16.56 12.54
C ARG A 174 -17.75 -15.14 12.15
N LEU A 175 -17.46 -14.97 10.87
CA LEU A 175 -17.21 -13.68 10.24
C LEU A 175 -18.53 -12.97 9.89
N VAL A 176 -18.63 -11.68 10.23
CA VAL A 176 -19.70 -10.78 9.78
C VAL A 176 -19.06 -9.61 9.02
N GLU A 177 -19.68 -9.19 7.93
CA GLU A 177 -19.20 -8.06 7.12
C GLU A 177 -20.20 -6.91 7.14
N LEU A 178 -19.68 -5.70 7.34
CA LEU A 178 -20.43 -4.46 7.23
C LEU A 178 -20.54 -4.05 5.76
N ALA A 179 -21.27 -2.95 5.51
CA ALA A 179 -21.30 -2.35 4.19
C ALA A 179 -19.88 -1.91 3.76
N PRO A 180 -19.52 -2.06 2.47
CA PRO A 180 -18.23 -1.61 1.97
C PRO A 180 -18.10 -0.09 2.05
N TRP A 181 -16.87 0.38 2.27
CA TRP A 181 -16.53 1.79 2.29
C TRP A 181 -15.20 2.04 1.59
N ARG A 182 -15.13 3.09 0.78
CA ARG A 182 -13.96 3.35 -0.07
C ARG A 182 -12.90 4.16 0.68
N ASP A 183 -11.69 3.65 0.70
CA ASP A 183 -10.47 4.35 1.09
C ASP A 183 -9.93 5.20 -0.07
N ILE A 184 -9.07 6.19 0.24
CA ILE A 184 -8.50 7.11 -0.76
C ILE A 184 -7.00 6.89 -0.85
N ASP A 185 -6.59 5.90 -1.65
CA ASP A 185 -5.19 5.54 -1.80
C ASP A 185 -4.59 5.91 -3.16
N THR A 186 -5.43 6.03 -4.19
CA THR A 186 -5.00 6.40 -5.55
C THR A 186 -5.83 7.57 -6.10
N ALA A 187 -5.33 8.19 -7.17
CA ALA A 187 -6.06 9.24 -7.88
C ALA A 187 -7.44 8.76 -8.38
N VAL A 188 -7.57 7.46 -8.67
CA VAL A 188 -8.85 6.84 -9.05
C VAL A 188 -9.81 6.81 -7.87
N ASP A 189 -9.32 6.47 -6.67
CA ASP A 189 -10.16 6.45 -5.47
C ASP A 189 -10.60 7.85 -5.07
N LEU A 190 -9.67 8.81 -5.13
CA LEU A 190 -9.96 10.23 -4.95
C LEU A 190 -11.09 10.67 -5.89
N ALA A 191 -11.03 10.29 -7.17
CA ALA A 191 -12.05 10.60 -8.15
C ALA A 191 -13.41 9.96 -7.83
N PHE A 192 -13.43 8.70 -7.39
CA PHE A 192 -14.67 8.02 -6.99
C PHE A 192 -15.31 8.67 -5.77
N VAL A 193 -14.54 8.93 -4.72
CA VAL A 193 -15.04 9.52 -3.48
C VAL A 193 -15.49 10.97 -3.70
N ALA A 194 -14.75 11.75 -4.50
CA ALA A 194 -15.10 13.13 -4.81
C ALA A 194 -16.37 13.28 -5.66
N ARG A 195 -16.71 12.26 -6.47
CA ARG A 195 -17.97 12.20 -7.21
C ARG A 195 -19.16 12.12 -6.26
N ASP A 196 -19.05 11.32 -5.20
CA ASP A 196 -20.13 11.01 -4.27
C ASP A 196 -20.08 11.91 -2.99
N ARG A 197 -19.33 13.03 -3.08
CA ARG A 197 -18.94 13.90 -1.95
C ARG A 197 -20.06 14.47 -1.11
N GLU A 198 -21.23 14.70 -1.69
CA GLU A 198 -22.37 15.32 -0.97
C GLU A 198 -22.90 14.41 0.15
N THR A 199 -22.71 13.10 0.01
CA THR A 199 -23.20 12.08 0.94
C THR A 199 -22.17 11.71 2.01
N LEU A 200 -20.93 12.22 1.92
CA LEU A 200 -19.86 11.81 2.83
C LEU A 200 -20.05 12.40 4.24
N PRO A 201 -19.87 11.60 5.30
CA PRO A 201 -19.83 12.03 6.70
C PRO A 201 -18.46 12.64 7.06
N ALA A 202 -17.88 13.44 6.17
CA ALA A 202 -16.49 13.89 6.25
C ALA A 202 -16.37 15.39 5.89
N PRO A 203 -16.71 16.30 6.83
CA PRO A 203 -16.81 17.72 6.54
C PRO A 203 -15.48 18.33 6.08
N ARG A 204 -14.34 17.91 6.64
CA ARG A 204 -13.03 18.47 6.27
C ARG A 204 -12.58 17.96 4.91
N THR A 205 -12.78 16.67 4.66
CA THR A 205 -12.46 16.02 3.39
C THR A 205 -13.30 16.61 2.25
N ARG A 206 -14.60 16.84 2.48
CA ARG A 206 -15.50 17.52 1.54
C ARG A 206 -15.04 18.94 1.21
N ALA A 207 -14.71 19.74 2.23
CA ALA A 207 -14.23 21.10 2.04
C ALA A 207 -12.89 21.16 1.26
N LEU A 208 -12.07 20.11 1.36
CA LEU A 208 -10.86 20.00 0.56
C LEU A 208 -11.17 19.71 -0.91
N PHE A 209 -12.12 18.82 -1.22
CA PHE A 209 -12.48 18.51 -2.61
C PHE A 209 -12.95 19.72 -3.42
N GLU A 210 -13.52 20.75 -2.79
CA GLU A 210 -13.91 21.99 -3.47
C GLU A 210 -12.70 22.78 -4.03
N ARG A 211 -11.49 22.48 -3.56
CA ARG A 211 -10.25 23.19 -3.89
C ARG A 211 -9.26 22.34 -4.68
N LEU A 212 -9.53 21.04 -4.86
CA LEU A 212 -8.63 20.12 -5.55
C LEU A 212 -9.04 19.96 -7.02
N GLU A 213 -8.04 19.83 -7.89
CA GLU A 213 -8.25 19.37 -9.25
C GLU A 213 -8.29 17.84 -9.25
N ILE A 214 -9.49 17.29 -9.42
CA ILE A 214 -9.75 15.85 -9.31
C ILE A 214 -10.16 15.31 -10.68
N PRO A 215 -9.49 14.27 -11.20
CA PRO A 215 -9.84 13.67 -12.49
C PRO A 215 -11.21 12.99 -12.44
N GLU A 216 -11.82 12.76 -13.59
CA GLU A 216 -13.04 11.94 -13.65
C GLU A 216 -12.72 10.47 -13.35
N PRO A 217 -13.54 9.79 -12.52
CA PRO A 217 -13.31 8.38 -12.23
C PRO A 217 -13.65 7.50 -13.44
N PRO A 218 -13.04 6.32 -13.56
CA PRO A 218 -13.47 5.33 -14.54
C PRO A 218 -14.93 4.91 -14.30
N THR A 219 -15.59 4.46 -15.36
CA THR A 219 -17.00 4.03 -15.29
C THR A 219 -17.19 2.63 -14.71
N ALA A 220 -16.13 1.81 -14.73
CA ALA A 220 -16.12 0.48 -14.17
C ALA A 220 -16.24 0.52 -12.64
N ARG A 221 -17.13 -0.29 -12.07
CA ARG A 221 -17.29 -0.46 -10.62
C ARG A 221 -17.15 -1.92 -10.26
N LEU A 222 -16.39 -2.20 -9.20
CA LEU A 222 -16.29 -3.52 -8.62
C LEU A 222 -17.63 -3.90 -7.99
N LEU A 223 -18.13 -5.10 -8.30
CA LEU A 223 -19.32 -5.69 -7.68
C LEU A 223 -18.93 -6.77 -6.68
N GLU A 224 -18.00 -7.63 -7.06
CA GLU A 224 -17.56 -8.77 -6.27
C GLU A 224 -16.16 -9.21 -6.71
N SER A 225 -15.37 -9.74 -5.77
CA SER A 225 -14.05 -10.32 -6.01
C SER A 225 -13.99 -11.74 -5.43
N GLU A 226 -13.58 -12.69 -6.26
CA GLU A 226 -13.37 -14.08 -5.90
C GLU A 226 -11.88 -14.43 -5.93
N LEU A 227 -11.40 -15.09 -4.86
CA LEU A 227 -10.06 -15.67 -4.82
C LEU A 227 -10.05 -17.04 -5.48
N ILE A 228 -9.31 -17.18 -6.59
CA ILE A 228 -9.14 -18.45 -7.29
C ILE A 228 -8.00 -19.27 -6.68
N ALA A 229 -6.86 -18.62 -6.44
CA ALA A 229 -5.68 -19.22 -5.83
C ALA A 229 -4.78 -18.13 -5.25
N GLY A 230 -3.95 -18.44 -4.26
CA GLY A 230 -3.00 -17.48 -3.72
C GLY A 230 -1.86 -18.10 -2.93
N SER A 231 -0.83 -17.30 -2.73
CA SER A 231 0.29 -17.50 -1.82
C SER A 231 0.43 -16.23 -0.95
N PRO A 232 1.34 -16.21 0.04
CA PRO A 232 1.61 -15.00 0.80
C PRO A 232 2.06 -13.80 -0.05
N TRP A 233 2.50 -14.03 -1.29
CA TRP A 233 3.12 -13.01 -2.14
C TRP A 233 2.24 -12.56 -3.31
N ARG A 234 1.37 -13.44 -3.81
CA ARG A 234 0.57 -13.20 -5.02
C ARG A 234 -0.74 -13.97 -4.98
N ALA A 235 -1.76 -13.45 -5.63
CA ALA A 235 -3.05 -14.11 -5.74
C ALA A 235 -3.65 -13.96 -7.14
N VAL A 236 -4.45 -14.94 -7.56
CA VAL A 236 -5.26 -14.88 -8.77
C VAL A 236 -6.68 -14.56 -8.34
N LEU A 237 -7.20 -13.45 -8.85
CA LEU A 237 -8.55 -12.97 -8.55
C LEU A 237 -9.41 -12.99 -9.81
N THR A 238 -10.70 -13.22 -9.61
CA THR A 238 -11.74 -12.96 -10.61
C THR A 238 -12.71 -11.93 -10.07
N ASP A 239 -12.73 -10.76 -10.72
CA ASP A 239 -13.60 -9.65 -10.35
C ASP A 239 -14.83 -9.61 -11.27
N GLN A 240 -16.00 -9.39 -10.67
CA GLN A 240 -17.23 -9.02 -11.37
C GLN A 240 -17.34 -7.51 -11.40
N LEU A 241 -17.42 -6.93 -12.60
CA LEU A 241 -17.42 -5.48 -12.81
C LEU A 241 -18.72 -5.05 -13.47
N SER A 242 -19.28 -3.93 -13.02
CA SER A 242 -20.28 -3.16 -13.75
C SER A 242 -19.60 -2.11 -14.62
N LEU A 243 -19.86 -2.10 -15.91
CA LEU A 243 -19.31 -1.15 -16.89
C LEU A 243 -20.34 -0.08 -17.31
N GLY A 244 -21.29 0.23 -16.42
CA GLY A 244 -22.44 1.12 -16.67
C GLY A 244 -23.78 0.42 -16.39
N LEU A 245 -24.89 1.11 -16.65
CA LEU A 245 -26.24 0.74 -16.16
C LEU A 245 -26.75 -0.66 -16.57
N SER A 246 -26.16 -1.34 -17.55
CA SER A 246 -26.67 -2.64 -18.04
C SER A 246 -25.62 -3.65 -18.47
N ARG A 247 -24.32 -3.36 -18.34
CA ARG A 247 -23.25 -4.27 -18.78
C ARG A 247 -22.41 -4.71 -17.60
N THR A 248 -22.38 -6.01 -17.35
CA THR A 248 -21.42 -6.63 -16.44
C THR A 248 -20.36 -7.41 -17.22
N THR A 249 -19.18 -7.58 -16.63
CA THR A 249 -18.13 -8.46 -17.16
C THR A 249 -17.40 -9.13 -16.01
N SER A 250 -16.79 -10.27 -16.31
CA SER A 250 -15.82 -10.92 -15.43
C SER A 250 -14.40 -10.59 -15.91
N TYR A 251 -13.47 -10.35 -14.98
CA TYR A 251 -12.08 -10.04 -15.28
C TYR A 251 -11.14 -10.81 -14.35
N THR A 252 -10.22 -11.60 -14.91
CA THR A 252 -9.28 -12.41 -14.13
C THR A 252 -7.86 -11.90 -14.28
N TYR A 253 -7.15 -11.73 -13.17
CA TYR A 253 -5.81 -11.15 -13.15
C TYR A 253 -4.97 -11.65 -11.96
N LEU A 254 -3.66 -11.41 -12.03
CA LEU A 254 -2.71 -11.65 -10.96
C LEU A 254 -2.56 -10.41 -10.08
N ALA A 255 -3.08 -10.48 -8.86
CA ALA A 255 -2.86 -9.52 -7.80
C ALA A 255 -1.42 -9.65 -7.28
N THR A 256 -0.65 -8.57 -7.42
CA THR A 256 0.78 -8.50 -7.06
C THR A 256 1.04 -7.19 -6.30
N PRO A 257 1.87 -7.20 -5.25
CA PRO A 257 2.27 -5.97 -4.55
C PRO A 257 3.03 -5.04 -5.49
N ARG A 258 3.16 -3.78 -5.08
CA ARG A 258 3.96 -2.79 -5.82
C ARG A 258 5.43 -3.18 -5.80
N ALA A 259 6.16 -2.71 -6.81
CA ALA A 259 7.60 -2.91 -6.88
C ALA A 259 8.36 -1.62 -7.20
N VAL A 260 9.66 -1.64 -6.96
CA VAL A 260 10.60 -0.56 -7.30
C VAL A 260 11.71 -1.11 -8.18
N PHE A 261 12.24 -0.24 -9.04
CA PHE A 261 13.35 -0.54 -9.93
C PHE A 261 14.37 0.59 -9.79
N VAL A 262 15.64 0.27 -9.57
CA VAL A 262 16.69 1.26 -9.29
C VAL A 262 17.72 1.25 -10.40
N VAL A 263 18.05 2.39 -10.98
CA VAL A 263 19.17 2.57 -11.91
C VAL A 263 20.35 3.13 -11.11
N PRO A 264 21.23 2.30 -10.53
CA PRO A 264 22.36 2.78 -9.74
C PRO A 264 23.59 3.08 -10.60
N ILE A 265 24.08 4.32 -10.50
CA ILE A 265 25.31 4.76 -11.16
C ILE A 265 26.37 5.09 -10.12
N THR A 266 27.50 4.38 -10.18
CA THR A 266 28.63 4.59 -9.28
C THR A 266 29.37 5.89 -9.56
N THR A 267 30.23 6.31 -8.63
CA THR A 267 31.16 7.43 -8.83
C THR A 267 32.16 7.20 -9.98
N ALA A 268 32.37 5.95 -10.39
CA ALA A 268 33.21 5.58 -11.53
C ALA A 268 32.46 5.58 -12.88
N GLY A 269 31.16 5.91 -12.90
CA GLY A 269 30.35 5.89 -14.13
C GLY A 269 29.94 4.49 -14.59
N GLU A 270 29.87 3.54 -13.65
CA GLU A 270 29.35 2.19 -13.90
C GLU A 270 27.88 2.10 -13.48
N LEU A 271 27.07 1.44 -14.29
CA LEU A 271 25.72 1.00 -13.93
C LEU A 271 25.82 -0.37 -13.25
N LEU A 272 25.25 -0.49 -12.05
CA LEU A 272 25.15 -1.77 -11.33
C LEU A 272 23.87 -2.51 -11.73
N LEU A 273 24.03 -3.78 -12.09
CA LEU A 273 22.98 -4.69 -12.48
C LEU A 273 23.08 -5.95 -11.62
N VAL A 274 22.01 -6.73 -11.60
CA VAL A 274 21.93 -8.01 -10.93
C VAL A 274 21.66 -9.11 -11.95
N ARG A 275 22.36 -10.23 -11.83
CA ARG A 275 22.07 -11.44 -12.60
C ARG A 275 21.45 -12.48 -11.67
N GLN A 276 20.23 -12.88 -11.97
CA GLN A 276 19.46 -13.79 -11.13
C GLN A 276 18.65 -14.79 -11.96
N TYR A 277 18.33 -15.94 -11.38
CA TYR A 277 17.52 -16.96 -12.02
C TYR A 277 16.03 -16.62 -11.85
N ARG A 278 15.29 -16.56 -12.97
CA ARG A 278 13.84 -16.31 -12.95
C ARG A 278 13.10 -17.59 -13.37
N HIS A 279 12.52 -18.28 -12.38
CA HIS A 279 11.81 -19.55 -12.61
C HIS A 279 10.69 -19.49 -13.67
N PRO A 280 9.86 -18.43 -13.77
CA PRO A 280 8.79 -18.38 -14.77
C PRO A 280 9.27 -18.53 -16.22
N VAL A 281 10.47 -18.03 -16.53
CA VAL A 281 11.12 -18.14 -17.86
C VAL A 281 12.19 -19.23 -17.92
N ARG A 282 12.56 -19.81 -16.77
CA ARG A 282 13.59 -20.84 -16.61
C ARG A 282 14.96 -20.42 -17.15
N ASP A 283 15.29 -19.15 -16.99
CA ASP A 283 16.54 -18.57 -17.50
C ASP A 283 17.12 -17.57 -16.51
N TRP A 284 18.38 -17.23 -16.73
CA TRP A 284 19.08 -16.16 -16.04
C TRP A 284 18.84 -14.83 -16.74
N THR A 285 18.35 -13.87 -15.99
CA THR A 285 18.12 -12.51 -16.46
C THR A 285 19.21 -11.59 -15.94
N VAL A 286 19.46 -10.49 -16.65
CA VAL A 286 20.27 -9.37 -16.14
C VAL A 286 19.34 -8.19 -16.00
N GLU A 287 19.19 -7.71 -14.78
CA GLU A 287 18.17 -6.74 -14.39
C GLU A 287 18.79 -5.58 -13.64
N VAL A 288 18.09 -4.45 -13.60
CA VAL A 288 18.35 -3.45 -12.59
C VAL A 288 17.91 -3.95 -11.20
N PRO A 289 18.53 -3.49 -10.10
CA PRO A 289 18.07 -3.87 -8.78
C PRO A 289 16.59 -3.53 -8.56
N ALA A 290 15.84 -4.45 -7.99
CA ALA A 290 14.39 -4.33 -7.91
C ALA A 290 13.78 -5.27 -6.87
N GLY A 291 12.73 -4.79 -6.21
CA GLY A 291 11.95 -5.63 -5.32
C GLY A 291 10.64 -4.99 -4.90
N SER A 292 9.94 -5.63 -3.96
CA SER A 292 8.58 -5.26 -3.59
C SER A 292 8.60 -4.11 -2.57
N VAL A 293 7.60 -3.23 -2.63
CA VAL A 293 7.39 -2.22 -1.59
C VAL A 293 6.71 -2.89 -0.42
N GLU A 294 7.34 -2.88 0.75
CA GLU A 294 6.79 -3.49 1.95
C GLU A 294 5.73 -2.62 2.62
N ASP A 295 4.94 -3.25 3.50
CA ASP A 295 3.91 -2.54 4.26
C ASP A 295 4.53 -1.46 5.15
N GLY A 296 4.00 -0.24 5.05
CA GLY A 296 4.50 0.90 5.80
C GLY A 296 5.58 1.70 5.07
N GLU A 297 6.28 1.08 4.11
CA GLU A 297 7.39 1.63 3.36
C GLU A 297 6.92 2.58 2.24
N THR A 298 7.66 3.68 2.03
CA THR A 298 7.52 4.52 0.84
C THR A 298 8.29 3.90 -0.35
N PRO A 299 7.93 4.19 -1.61
CA PRO A 299 8.66 3.65 -2.75
C PRO A 299 10.15 4.02 -2.78
N ILE A 300 10.53 5.17 -2.22
CA ILE A 300 11.95 5.56 -2.16
C ILE A 300 12.71 4.79 -1.07
N GLU A 301 12.08 4.51 0.06
CA GLU A 301 12.66 3.66 1.12
C GLU A 301 12.87 2.24 0.61
N ALA A 302 11.87 1.68 -0.08
CA ALA A 302 11.99 0.38 -0.75
C ALA A 302 13.16 0.37 -1.75
N ALA A 303 13.26 1.39 -2.60
CA ALA A 303 14.34 1.49 -3.57
C ALA A 303 15.73 1.57 -2.88
N GLN A 304 15.83 2.26 -1.75
CA GLN A 304 17.06 2.36 -0.96
C GLN A 304 17.42 1.02 -0.29
N ARG A 305 16.44 0.30 0.25
CA ARG A 305 16.61 -1.04 0.84
C ARG A 305 17.09 -2.04 -0.21
N GLU A 306 16.37 -2.16 -1.33
CA GLU A 306 16.73 -3.07 -2.42
C GLU A 306 18.13 -2.77 -3.00
N LEU A 307 18.48 -1.49 -3.13
CA LEU A 307 19.85 -1.11 -3.52
C LEU A 307 20.91 -1.60 -2.52
N ALA A 308 20.64 -1.49 -1.23
CA ALA A 308 21.57 -1.91 -0.19
C ALA A 308 21.68 -3.45 -0.12
N GLU A 309 20.58 -4.17 -0.25
CA GLU A 309 20.51 -5.63 -0.15
C GLU A 309 21.14 -6.31 -1.37
N GLU A 310 20.64 -6.00 -2.58
CA GLU A 310 21.03 -6.73 -3.79
C GLU A 310 22.43 -6.36 -4.30
N VAL A 311 22.88 -5.11 -4.11
CA VAL A 311 24.15 -4.63 -4.67
C VAL A 311 25.09 -3.99 -3.64
N GLY A 312 24.72 -3.92 -2.36
CA GLY A 312 25.54 -3.29 -1.32
C GLY A 312 25.67 -1.77 -1.50
N GLY A 313 24.75 -1.15 -2.24
CA GLY A 313 24.87 0.24 -2.66
C GLY A 313 24.24 1.25 -1.69
N ARG A 314 24.84 2.43 -1.58
CA ARG A 314 24.24 3.61 -0.91
C ARG A 314 24.39 4.85 -1.77
N SER A 315 23.39 5.73 -1.75
CA SER A 315 23.43 7.01 -2.46
C SER A 315 22.67 8.10 -1.70
N ALA A 316 23.18 9.32 -1.78
CA ALA A 316 22.51 10.54 -1.31
C ALA A 316 21.69 11.24 -2.41
N HIS A 317 21.79 10.81 -3.67
CA HIS A 317 21.22 11.51 -4.83
C HIS A 317 20.23 10.61 -5.55
N TRP A 318 18.94 10.85 -5.32
CA TRP A 318 17.84 10.05 -5.85
C TRP A 318 16.92 10.89 -6.72
N ARG A 319 16.44 10.29 -7.80
CA ARG A 319 15.46 10.87 -8.71
C ARG A 319 14.40 9.83 -9.08
N HIS A 320 13.13 10.17 -8.88
CA HIS A 320 12.04 9.40 -9.48
C HIS A 320 12.04 9.61 -11.00
N LEU A 321 12.06 8.53 -11.76
CA LEU A 321 12.05 8.55 -13.22
C LEU A 321 10.63 8.45 -13.76
N THR A 322 9.87 7.46 -13.28
CA THR A 322 8.49 7.23 -13.73
C THR A 322 7.76 6.25 -12.81
N THR A 323 6.43 6.23 -12.95
CA THR A 323 5.56 5.17 -12.43
C THR A 323 4.92 4.47 -13.62
N PHE A 324 4.95 3.14 -13.66
CA PHE A 324 4.47 2.36 -14.80
C PHE A 324 3.76 1.07 -14.36
N TYR A 325 3.02 0.47 -15.30
CA TYR A 325 2.43 -0.86 -15.15
C TYR A 325 3.19 -1.85 -16.02
N SER A 326 3.54 -3.01 -15.47
CA SER A 326 4.29 -4.02 -16.24
C SER A 326 3.40 -4.78 -17.23
N SER A 327 2.14 -5.02 -16.87
CA SER A 327 1.14 -5.65 -17.74
C SER A 327 -0.28 -5.34 -17.26
N SER A 328 -0.77 -4.12 -17.53
CA SER A 328 -2.03 -3.61 -16.98
C SER A 328 -3.28 -4.40 -17.36
N ALA A 329 -3.19 -5.30 -18.35
CA ALA A 329 -4.29 -6.19 -18.75
C ALA A 329 -4.39 -7.47 -17.91
N HIS A 330 -3.33 -7.85 -17.18
CA HIS A 330 -3.26 -9.17 -16.55
C HIS A 330 -2.67 -9.16 -15.14
N ILE A 331 -1.99 -8.09 -14.75
CA ILE A 331 -1.26 -8.01 -13.49
C ILE A 331 -1.49 -6.63 -12.86
N SER A 332 -1.82 -6.60 -11.57
CA SER A 332 -2.00 -5.35 -10.81
C SER A 332 -0.67 -4.66 -10.44
N LEU A 333 0.46 -5.11 -11.01
CA LEU A 333 1.79 -4.65 -10.67
C LEU A 333 2.02 -3.22 -11.17
N ARG A 334 1.89 -2.28 -10.24
CA ARG A 334 2.32 -0.88 -10.38
C ARG A 334 3.71 -0.73 -9.80
N SER A 335 4.62 -0.15 -10.59
CA SER A 335 6.03 -0.04 -10.24
C SER A 335 6.54 1.39 -10.35
N ASP A 336 7.54 1.73 -9.52
CA ASP A 336 8.25 3.00 -9.56
C ASP A 336 9.72 2.79 -9.95
N ALA A 337 10.21 3.57 -10.92
CA ALA A 337 11.61 3.55 -11.32
C ALA A 337 12.35 4.75 -10.73
N PHE A 338 13.54 4.52 -10.18
CA PHE A 338 14.41 5.54 -9.61
C PHE A 338 15.79 5.51 -10.24
N LEU A 339 16.42 6.68 -10.33
CA LEU A 339 17.84 6.83 -10.61
C LEU A 339 18.56 7.19 -9.30
N ALA A 340 19.61 6.43 -8.98
CA ALA A 340 20.53 6.72 -7.88
C ALA A 340 21.91 7.03 -8.46
N THR A 341 22.45 8.23 -8.23
CA THR A 341 23.79 8.62 -8.73
C THR A 341 24.80 8.76 -7.60
N GLY A 342 26.09 8.64 -7.94
CA GLY A 342 27.16 8.68 -6.94
C GLY A 342 27.07 7.52 -5.96
N VAL A 343 26.65 6.34 -6.44
CA VAL A 343 26.49 5.15 -5.61
C VAL A 343 27.86 4.67 -5.11
N GLU A 344 27.98 4.55 -3.79
CA GLU A 344 29.10 3.89 -3.12
C GLU A 344 28.72 2.44 -2.85
N VAL A 345 29.64 1.50 -3.12
CA VAL A 345 29.38 0.07 -3.02
C VAL A 345 30.18 -0.53 -1.88
N GLU A 346 29.46 -1.10 -0.91
CA GLU A 346 29.98 -1.96 0.15
C GLU A 346 29.75 -3.44 -0.19
N ALA A 347 29.83 -4.34 0.80
CA ALA A 347 29.50 -5.75 0.59
C ALA A 347 27.97 -5.96 0.50
N ALA A 348 27.51 -6.56 -0.60
CA ALA A 348 26.10 -6.93 -0.80
C ALA A 348 25.63 -7.98 0.22
N ARG A 349 24.34 -7.97 0.53
CA ARG A 349 23.69 -8.88 1.49
C ARG A 349 22.32 -9.29 0.94
N PRO A 350 22.27 -10.11 -0.12
CA PRO A 350 21.00 -10.60 -0.67
C PRO A 350 20.24 -11.45 0.35
N GLY A 351 18.93 -11.62 0.15
CA GLY A 351 18.09 -12.46 1.00
C GLY A 351 18.55 -13.93 1.02
N GLU A 352 18.22 -14.67 2.08
CA GLU A 352 18.67 -16.05 2.29
C GLU A 352 18.29 -17.02 1.15
N ASP A 353 17.25 -16.69 0.39
CA ASP A 353 16.73 -17.47 -0.74
C ASP A 353 17.11 -16.90 -2.14
N GLU A 354 17.96 -15.87 -2.20
CA GLU A 354 18.26 -15.13 -3.42
C GLU A 354 19.71 -15.37 -3.91
N ASP A 355 19.86 -16.09 -5.03
CA ASP A 355 21.14 -16.25 -5.72
C ASP A 355 21.34 -15.12 -6.75
N VAL A 356 21.86 -13.99 -6.26
CA VAL A 356 22.06 -12.76 -7.03
C VAL A 356 23.55 -12.49 -7.26
N ALA A 357 23.94 -12.37 -8.54
CA ALA A 357 25.31 -12.02 -8.92
C ALA A 357 25.40 -10.57 -9.44
N LEU A 358 26.23 -9.74 -8.81
CA LEU A 358 26.48 -8.37 -9.23
C LEU A 358 27.15 -8.32 -10.62
N VAL A 359 26.57 -7.53 -11.52
CA VAL A 359 27.10 -7.22 -12.86
C VAL A 359 27.37 -5.73 -12.95
N ARG A 360 28.54 -5.35 -13.47
CA ARG A 360 28.93 -3.94 -13.68
C ARG A 360 29.10 -3.67 -15.16
N LEU A 361 28.48 -2.62 -15.67
CA LEU A 361 28.67 -2.16 -17.05
C LEU A 361 28.97 -0.65 -17.05
N PRO A 362 29.89 -0.16 -17.89
CA PRO A 362 29.97 1.27 -18.17
C PRO A 362 28.60 1.79 -18.63
N VAL A 363 28.17 2.96 -18.16
CA VAL A 363 26.83 3.52 -18.47
C VAL A 363 26.56 3.56 -19.96
N GLY A 364 27.54 3.98 -20.78
CA GLY A 364 27.41 4.01 -22.23
C GLY A 364 27.10 2.63 -22.83
N ALA A 365 27.79 1.59 -22.38
CA ALA A 365 27.56 0.21 -22.84
C ALA A 365 26.20 -0.32 -22.41
N ALA A 366 25.73 0.02 -21.20
CA ALA A 366 24.40 -0.35 -20.73
C ALA A 366 23.30 0.33 -21.56
N LEU A 367 23.46 1.61 -21.89
CA LEU A 367 22.53 2.36 -22.75
C LEU A 367 22.50 1.80 -24.18
N GLU A 368 23.65 1.53 -24.77
CA GLU A 368 23.76 0.89 -26.09
C GLU A 368 23.07 -0.48 -26.10
N ARG A 369 23.34 -1.29 -25.08
CA ARG A 369 22.70 -2.61 -24.91
C ARG A 369 21.18 -2.48 -24.80
N ALA A 370 20.66 -1.52 -24.02
CA ALA A 370 19.23 -1.30 -23.90
C ALA A 370 18.59 -0.87 -25.24
N ARG A 371 19.22 0.08 -25.95
CA ARG A 371 18.76 0.54 -27.28
C ARG A 371 18.79 -0.59 -28.33
N ALA A 372 19.72 -1.53 -28.20
CA ALA A 372 19.83 -2.70 -29.06
C ALA A 372 18.89 -3.86 -28.68
N GLY A 373 18.05 -3.72 -27.63
CA GLY A 373 17.16 -4.78 -27.16
C GLY A 373 17.87 -5.92 -26.40
N GLY A 374 19.05 -5.65 -25.83
CA GLY A 374 19.87 -6.64 -25.14
C GLY A 374 19.46 -6.97 -23.70
N PHE A 375 18.33 -6.43 -23.22
CA PHE A 375 17.72 -6.78 -21.94
C PHE A 375 16.36 -7.44 -22.17
N GLN A 376 16.19 -8.64 -21.61
CA GLN A 376 14.99 -9.45 -21.75
C GLN A 376 13.85 -8.95 -20.84
N GLU A 377 14.19 -8.40 -19.68
CA GLU A 377 13.22 -7.79 -18.77
C GLU A 377 12.90 -6.35 -19.24
N GLY A 378 11.67 -6.13 -19.68
CA GLY A 378 11.26 -4.85 -20.29
C GLY A 378 11.40 -3.65 -19.34
N GLN A 379 11.16 -3.87 -18.06
CA GLN A 379 11.25 -2.87 -16.98
C GLN A 379 12.70 -2.39 -16.79
N THR A 380 13.67 -3.32 -16.92
CA THR A 380 15.10 -3.00 -16.90
C THR A 380 15.47 -2.09 -18.07
N ALA A 381 15.07 -2.45 -19.29
CA ALA A 381 15.32 -1.63 -20.47
C ALA A 381 14.66 -0.24 -20.34
N LEU A 382 13.39 -0.20 -19.92
CA LEU A 382 12.65 1.04 -19.71
C LEU A 382 13.33 1.97 -18.71
N ALA A 383 13.70 1.46 -17.52
CA ALA A 383 14.33 2.25 -16.48
C ALA A 383 15.68 2.83 -16.95
N ILE A 384 16.53 2.02 -17.58
CA ILE A 384 17.82 2.45 -18.12
C ILE A 384 17.64 3.54 -19.19
N LEU A 385 16.69 3.36 -20.12
CA LEU A 385 16.45 4.32 -21.20
C LEU A 385 15.88 5.65 -20.68
N LEU A 386 15.00 5.61 -19.67
CA LEU A 386 14.47 6.81 -19.04
C LEU A 386 15.50 7.55 -18.19
N ALA A 387 16.52 6.86 -17.68
CA ALA A 387 17.63 7.50 -16.99
C ALA A 387 18.54 8.29 -17.94
N ALA A 388 18.61 7.93 -19.23
CA ALA A 388 19.58 8.48 -20.18
C ALA A 388 19.69 10.02 -20.19
N PRO A 389 18.60 10.81 -20.22
CA PRO A 389 18.66 12.29 -20.21
C PRO A 389 19.23 12.89 -18.92
N HIS A 390 19.42 12.08 -17.88
CA HIS A 390 19.96 12.49 -16.58
C HIS A 390 21.40 12.00 -16.36
N LEU A 391 21.96 11.28 -17.35
CA LEU A 391 23.30 10.68 -17.30
C LEU A 391 24.29 11.34 -18.26
N GLU A 392 23.80 12.08 -19.25
CA GLU A 392 24.64 12.86 -20.16
C GLU A 392 25.04 14.20 -19.50
N PRO A 393 26.31 14.65 -19.62
CA PRO A 393 26.67 15.99 -19.16
C PRO A 393 25.86 17.03 -19.95
N ALA A 394 25.31 18.02 -19.22
CA ALA A 394 24.59 19.14 -19.80
C ALA A 394 25.46 20.01 -20.73
#